data_AF-A0A2H9P4G9-F1
#
_entry.id   AF-A0A2H9P4G9-F1
#
_cell.length_a   1.000
_cell.length_b   1.000
_cell.length_c   1.000
_cell.angle_alpha   90.00
_cell.angle_beta   90.00
_cell.angle_gamma   90.00
#
_symmetry.space_group_name_H-M   'P 1'
#
loop_
_entity.id
_entity.type
_entity.pdbx_description
1 polymer ?
#
loop_
_entity_poly.entity_id
_entity_poly.type
_entity_poly.pdbx_seq_one_letter_code
_entity_poly.pdbx_strand_id
1 'polypeptide(L)' 'MTLEEGLELIENYKKGLQKFLDVLPEQAVQIGSEMIKTLTLSSKNEIANLEAIEKALKRSPK' A
#
# COMPACT_ATOMS: atom_id res chain seq x y z
N MET A 1 3.29 -0.77 21.50
CA MET A 1 2.53 -0.63 20.26
C MET A 1 1.05 -0.58 20.60
N THR A 2 0.43 0.58 20.48
CA THR A 2 -1.01 0.81 20.68
C THR A 2 -1.80 0.61 19.38
N LEU A 3 -3.14 0.62 19.46
CA LEU A 3 -3.99 0.58 18.27
C LEU A 3 -3.76 1.81 17.38
N GLU A 4 -3.62 2.99 17.99
CA GLU A 4 -3.36 4.25 17.29
C GLU A 4 -2.03 4.21 16.54
N GLU A 5 -0.96 3.73 17.18
CA GLU A 5 0.35 3.54 16.54
C GLU A 5 0.25 2.55 15.37
N GLY A 6 -0.51 1.46 15.52
CA GLY A 6 -0.73 0.48 14.44
C GLY A 6 -1.50 1.06 13.25
N LEU A 7 -2.54 1.84 13.50
CA LEU A 7 -3.33 2.51 12.45
C LEU A 7 -2.50 3.57 11.71
N GLU A 8 -1.66 4.31 12.42
CA GLU A 8 -0.73 5.27 11.82
C GLU A 8 0.29 4.58 10.91
N LEU A 9 0.84 3.43 11.33
CA LEU A 9 1.74 2.63 10.51
C LEU A 9 1.07 2.17 9.21
N ILE A 10 -0.17 1.68 9.28
CA ILE A 10 -0.95 1.26 8.10
C ILE A 10 -1.14 2.44 7.13
N GLU A 11 -1.53 3.60 7.66
CA GLU A 11 -1.76 4.80 6.84
C GLU A 11 -0.47 5.29 6.16
N ASN A 12 0.65 5.31 6.91
CA ASN A 12 1.95 5.68 6.37
C ASN A 12 2.43 4.71 5.29
N TYR A 13 2.20 3.41 5.47
CA TYR A 13 2.58 2.41 4.48
C TYR A 13 1.75 2.51 3.19
N LYS A 14 0.43 2.69 3.29
CA LYS A 14 -0.42 2.97 2.11
C LYS A 14 0.04 4.21 1.34
N LYS A 15 0.39 5.30 2.04
CA LYS A 15 0.94 6.52 1.41
C LYS A 15 2.28 6.23 0.72
N GLY A 16 3.13 5.41 1.31
CA GLY A 16 4.38 4.96 0.70
C GLY A 16 4.14 4.18 -0.60
N LEU A 17 3.21 3.23 -0.58
CA LEU A 17 2.81 2.45 -1.77
C LEU A 17 2.22 3.34 -2.86
N GLN A 18 1.39 4.33 -2.51
CA GLN A 18 0.85 5.26 -3.49
C GLN A 18 1.95 6.10 -4.13
N LYS A 19 2.87 6.68 -3.35
CA LYS A 19 4.02 7.42 -3.89
C LYS A 19 4.91 6.55 -4.78
N PHE A 20 5.11 5.29 -4.40
CA PHE A 20 5.83 4.32 -5.22
C PHE A 20 5.13 4.12 -6.56
N LEU A 21 3.81 3.91 -6.57
CA LEU A 21 3.02 3.78 -7.80
C LEU A 21 3.07 5.03 -8.67
N ASP A 22 3.12 6.22 -8.08
CA ASP A 22 3.16 7.49 -8.83
C ASP A 22 4.48 7.64 -9.60
N VAL A 23 5.61 7.18 -9.04
CA VAL A 23 6.94 7.28 -9.67
C VAL A 23 7.34 6.02 -10.45
N LEU A 24 6.67 4.89 -10.23
CA LEU A 24 6.97 3.62 -10.86
C LEU A 24 7.03 3.71 -12.40
N PRO A 25 6.11 4.39 -13.11
CA PRO A 25 6.15 4.50 -14.58
C PRO A 25 7.45 5.13 -15.11
N GLU A 26 8.11 5.99 -14.33
CA GLU A 26 9.37 6.63 -14.72
C GLU A 26 10.52 5.60 -14.83
N GLN A 27 10.38 4.46 -14.17
CA GLN A 27 11.36 3.38 -14.21
C GLN A 27 11.13 2.36 -15.33
N ALA A 28 10.11 2.56 -16.19
CA ALA A 28 9.74 1.60 -17.24
C ALA A 28 10.89 1.24 -18.19
N VAL A 29 11.80 2.17 -18.45
CA VAL A 29 13.00 1.95 -19.28
C VAL A 29 14.00 1.01 -18.61
N GLN A 30 14.10 1.03 -17.28
CA GLN A 30 15.13 0.30 -16.53
C GLN A 30 14.70 -1.13 -16.19
N ILE A 31 13.45 -1.32 -15.77
CA ILE A 31 12.96 -2.61 -15.26
C ILE A 31 11.99 -3.32 -16.21
N GLY A 32 11.58 -2.66 -17.29
CA GLY A 32 10.70 -3.23 -18.31
C GLY A 32 9.21 -3.22 -17.95
N SER A 33 8.36 -3.21 -18.99
CA SER A 33 6.91 -3.03 -18.86
C SER A 33 6.19 -4.14 -18.07
N GLU A 34 6.64 -5.39 -18.18
CA GLU A 34 6.03 -6.51 -17.44
C GLU A 34 6.28 -6.42 -15.94
N MET A 35 7.49 -5.97 -15.55
CA MET A 35 7.81 -5.71 -14.15
C MET A 35 6.98 -4.56 -13.60
N ILE A 36 6.86 -3.45 -14.35
CA ILE A 36 5.99 -2.33 -13.99
C ILE A 36 4.55 -2.80 -13.75
N LYS A 37 4.01 -3.62 -14.65
CA LYS A 37 2.66 -4.16 -14.54
C LYS A 37 2.49 -5.03 -13.30
N THR A 38 3.45 -5.92 -13.04
CA THR A 38 3.46 -6.82 -11.88
C THR A 38 3.50 -6.02 -10.58
N LEU A 39 4.42 -5.08 -10.46
CA LEU A 39 4.57 -4.20 -9.29
C LEU A 39 3.32 -3.34 -9.09
N THR A 40 2.76 -2.79 -10.18
CA THR A 40 1.52 -2.00 -10.12
C THR A 40 0.37 -2.82 -9.54
N LEU A 41 0.15 -4.03 -10.04
CA LEU A 41 -0.92 -4.91 -9.58
C LEU A 41 -0.71 -5.33 -8.12
N SER A 42 0.52 -5.72 -7.77
CA SER A 42 0.88 -6.12 -6.41
C SER A 42 0.63 -5.00 -5.40
N SER A 43 1.15 -3.79 -5.65
CA SER A 43 0.97 -2.65 -4.75
C SER A 43 -0.49 -2.23 -4.61
N LYS A 44 -1.30 -2.30 -5.67
CA LYS A 44 -2.75 -2.03 -5.59
C LYS A 44 -3.49 -3.04 -4.73
N ASN A 45 -3.15 -4.33 -4.86
CA ASN A 45 -3.73 -5.37 -4.02
C ASN A 45 -3.34 -5.18 -2.54
N GLU A 46 -2.09 -4.81 -2.28
CA GLU A 46 -1.63 -4.56 -0.92
C GLU A 46 -2.33 -3.36 -0.27
N ILE A 47 -2.53 -2.26 -1.00
CA ILE A 47 -3.35 -1.13 -0.52
C ILE A 47 -4.76 -1.59 -0.14
N ALA A 48 -5.42 -2.37 -1.00
CA ALA A 48 -6.77 -2.88 -0.72
C ALA A 48 -6.81 -3.79 0.53
N ASN A 49 -5.79 -4.63 0.72
CA ASN A 49 -5.67 -5.47 1.92
C ASN A 49 -5.52 -4.61 3.19
N LEU A 50 -4.66 -3.59 3.14
CA LEU A 50 -4.43 -2.67 4.25
C LEU A 50 -5.69 -1.87 4.61
N GLU A 51 -6.49 -1.44 3.62
CA GLU A 51 -7.79 -0.81 3.85
C GLU A 51 -8.77 -1.76 4.55
N ALA A 52 -8.78 -3.04 4.16
CA ALA A 52 -9.61 -4.05 4.81
C ALA A 52 -9.18 -4.29 6.28
N ILE A 53 -7.87 -4.36 6.53
CA ILE A 53 -7.31 -4.48 7.89
C ILE A 53 -7.65 -3.26 8.72
N GLU A 54 -7.42 -2.05 8.22
CA GLU A 54 -7.75 -0.80 8.90
C GLU A 54 -9.23 -0.75 9.28
N LYS A 55 -10.12 -1.14 8.36
CA LYS A 55 -11.56 -1.20 8.59
C LYS A 55 -11.93 -2.25 9.64
N ALA A 56 -11.26 -3.39 9.66
CA ALA A 56 -11.48 -4.42 10.67
C ALA A 56 -11.04 -3.95 12.06
N LEU A 57 -9.85 -3.35 12.16
CA LEU A 57 -9.30 -2.83 13.41
C LEU A 57 -10.15 -1.71 14.02
N LYS A 58 -10.68 -0.80 13.19
CA LYS A 58 -11.61 0.26 13.63
C LYS A 58 -12.98 -0.26 14.08
N ARG A 59 -13.36 -1.47 13.68
CA ARG A 59 -14.64 -2.11 14.06
C ARG A 59 -14.55 -2.96 15.31
N SER A 60 -13.33 -3.32 15.75
CA SER A 60 -13.15 -4.10 16.97
C SER A 60 -13.65 -3.32 18.18
N PRO A 61 -14.57 -3.88 19.00
CA PRO A 61 -14.96 -3.26 20.26
C PRO A 61 -13.73 -3.16 21.19
N LYS A 62 -13.63 -2.05 21.92
CA LYS A 62 -12.60 -1.81 22.94
C LYS A 62 -12.65 -2.85 24.06
#